data_AF-A0A9D1E580-F1
#
_entry.id   AF-A0A9D1E580-F1
#
_cell.length_a   1.000
_cell.length_b   1.000
_cell.length_c   1.000
_cell.angle_alpha   90.00
_cell.angle_beta   90.00
_cell.angle_gamma   90.00
#
_symmetry.space_group_name_H-M   'P 1'
#
loop_
_entity.id
_entity.type
_entity.pdbx_description
1 polymer ?
#
loop_
_entity_poly.entity_id
_entity_poly.type
_entity_poly.pdbx_seq_one_letter_code
_entity_poly.pdbx_strand_id
1 'polypeptide(L)'
;MTSKRLLKFYFCADGIEGALDRLILREACDPSHCADALHCAERVQSLVLAKVSLSALWAYIDNVMGQFGEGDRSLLFKYALSCGGFAGVEGATHNAVRRTVVRFMRRARRLGDYAGALALVDGYCAFL
;
A
#
# COMPACT_ATOMS: atom_id res chain seq x y z
N MET A 1 -12.21 -0.99 -0.93
CA MET A 1 -10.91 -1.55 -0.52
C MET A 1 -11.01 -2.17 0.88
N THR A 2 -10.42 -3.33 1.14
CA THR A 2 -10.47 -3.97 2.47
C THR A 2 -9.38 -3.42 3.39
N SER A 3 -9.64 -3.37 4.70
CA SER A 3 -8.64 -2.96 5.72
C SER A 3 -7.34 -3.76 5.62
N LYS A 4 -7.44 -5.04 5.27
CA LYS A 4 -6.29 -5.92 5.04
C LYS A 4 -5.38 -5.43 3.91
N ARG A 5 -5.94 -5.07 2.76
CA ARG A 5 -5.14 -4.56 1.62
C ARG A 5 -4.41 -3.28 1.96
N LEU A 6 -5.08 -2.37 2.67
CA LEU A 6 -4.46 -1.12 3.14
C LEU A 6 -3.26 -1.39 4.05
N LEU A 7 -3.40 -2.34 4.97
CA LEU A 7 -2.32 -2.73 5.86
C LEU A 7 -1.21 -3.48 5.10
N LYS A 8 -1.54 -4.36 4.14
CA LYS A 8 -0.55 -5.02 3.28
C LYS A 8 0.26 -3.96 2.52
N PHE A 9 -0.41 -2.97 1.93
CA PHE A 9 0.25 -1.82 1.29
C PHE A 9 1.23 -1.13 2.25
N TYR A 10 0.79 -0.77 3.45
CA TYR A 10 1.64 -0.08 4.43
C TYR A 10 2.90 -0.89 4.79
N PHE A 11 2.75 -2.19 5.08
CA PHE A 11 3.87 -3.05 5.48
C PHE A 11 4.75 -3.52 4.31
N CYS A 12 4.33 -3.31 3.07
CA CYS A 12 5.09 -3.68 1.89
C CYS A 12 5.44 -2.47 1.01
N ALA A 13 5.37 -1.25 1.57
CA ALA A 13 5.54 0.00 0.83
C ALA A 13 6.91 0.07 0.15
N ASP A 14 7.99 -0.32 0.84
CA ASP A 14 9.35 -0.34 0.28
C ASP A 14 9.45 -1.26 -0.95
N GLY A 15 8.74 -2.40 -0.92
CA GLY A 15 8.69 -3.32 -2.06
C GLY A 15 7.97 -2.73 -3.26
N ILE A 16 6.88 -1.99 -3.02
CA ILE A 16 6.12 -1.29 -4.06
C ILE A 16 6.93 -0.13 -4.63
N GLU A 17 7.58 0.65 -3.78
CA GLU A 17 8.47 1.73 -4.19
C GLU A 17 9.60 1.21 -5.09
N GLY A 18 10.29 0.16 -4.67
CA GLY A 18 11.33 -0.45 -5.49
C GLY A 18 10.80 -1.03 -6.80
N ALA A 19 9.57 -1.55 -6.83
CA ALA A 19 8.94 -2.01 -8.07
C ALA A 19 8.63 -0.85 -9.02
N LEU A 20 8.11 0.27 -8.51
CA LEU A 20 7.86 1.48 -9.28
C LEU A 20 9.15 2.07 -9.85
N ASP A 21 10.22 2.13 -9.06
CA ASP A 21 11.52 2.65 -9.53
C ASP A 21 12.10 1.80 -10.65
N ARG A 22 11.96 0.47 -10.56
CA ARG A 22 12.35 -0.44 -11.65
C ARG A 22 11.51 -0.23 -12.91
N LEU A 23 10.20 0.01 -12.77
CA LEU A 23 9.33 0.32 -13.91
C LEU A 23 9.71 1.65 -14.56
N ILE A 24 9.95 2.70 -13.76
CA ILE A 24 10.39 4.00 -14.25
C ILE A 24 11.70 3.86 -15.02
N LEU A 25 12.68 3.16 -14.46
CA LEU A 25 13.96 2.94 -15.11
C LEU A 25 13.81 2.14 -16.41
N ARG A 26 12.97 1.11 -16.42
CA ARG A 26 12.71 0.30 -17.62
C ARG A 26 12.10 1.15 -18.73
N GLU A 27 11.06 1.92 -18.44
CA GLU A 27 10.41 2.77 -19.45
C GLU A 27 11.37 3.87 -19.94
N ALA A 28 12.22 4.42 -19.07
CA ALA A 28 13.17 5.48 -19.44
C ALA A 28 14.38 4.99 -20.25
N CYS A 29 14.82 3.75 -20.04
CA CYS A 29 16.09 3.25 -20.60
C CYS A 29 15.93 2.18 -21.69
N ASP A 30 14.73 1.61 -21.87
CA ASP A 30 14.50 0.56 -22.86
C ASP A 30 13.71 1.09 -24.08
N PRO A 31 14.38 1.31 -25.23
CA PRO A 31 13.73 1.78 -26.45
C PRO A 31 12.69 0.80 -26.99
N SER A 32 12.74 -0.48 -26.61
CA SER A 32 11.79 -1.50 -27.09
C SER A 32 10.41 -1.38 -26.44
N HIS A 33 10.32 -0.65 -25.33
CA HIS A 33 9.09 -0.45 -24.58
C HIS A 33 8.32 0.82 -24.97
N CYS A 34 8.90 1.66 -25.83
CA CYS A 34 8.31 2.94 -26.21
C CYS A 34 8.18 3.06 -27.73
N ALA A 35 6.99 3.42 -28.21
CA ALA A 35 6.77 3.68 -29.63
C ALA A 35 7.58 4.89 -30.11
N ASP A 36 7.72 5.91 -29.25
CA ASP A 36 8.55 7.08 -29.46
C ASP A 36 8.96 7.74 -28.12
N ALA A 37 9.77 8.79 -28.19
CA ALA A 37 10.27 9.51 -27.02
C ALA A 37 9.16 10.24 -26.23
N LEU A 38 8.09 10.67 -26.88
CA LEU A 38 6.98 11.35 -26.22
C LEU A 38 6.18 10.34 -25.38
N HIS A 39 5.87 9.18 -25.96
CA HIS A 39 5.22 8.07 -25.27
C HIS A 39 6.03 7.62 -24.06
N CYS A 40 7.35 7.50 -24.19
CA CYS A 40 8.26 7.22 -23.08
C CYS A 40 8.11 8.24 -21.94
N ALA A 41 8.14 9.54 -22.28
CA ALA A 41 8.00 10.60 -21.28
C ALA A 41 6.64 10.57 -20.58
N GLU A 42 5.54 10.34 -21.29
CA GLU A 42 4.20 10.21 -20.74
C GLU A 42 4.08 9.00 -19.79
N ARG A 43 4.65 7.85 -20.18
CA ARG A 43 4.71 6.63 -19.36
C ARG A 43 5.45 6.87 -18.06
N VAL A 44 6.67 7.42 -18.13
CA VAL A 44 7.47 7.78 -16.96
C VAL A 44 6.74 8.77 -16.06
N GLN A 45 6.15 9.82 -16.64
CA GLN A 45 5.37 10.81 -15.89
C GLN A 45 4.21 10.15 -15.12
N SER A 46 3.47 9.23 -15.76
CA SER A 46 2.36 8.53 -15.13
C SER A 46 2.80 7.68 -13.92
N LEU A 47 3.94 7.01 -14.04
CA LEU A 47 4.53 6.22 -12.95
C LEU A 47 5.01 7.10 -11.80
N VAL A 48 5.63 8.24 -12.09
CA VAL A 48 6.04 9.22 -11.08
C VAL A 48 4.83 9.79 -10.33
N LEU A 49 3.76 10.15 -11.04
CA LEU A 49 2.51 10.62 -10.42
C LEU A 49 1.86 9.54 -9.54
N ALA A 50 1.92 8.27 -9.96
CA ALA A 50 1.47 7.15 -9.15
C ALA A 50 2.32 7.01 -7.87
N LYS A 51 3.65 7.10 -7.99
CA LYS A 51 4.57 7.05 -6.84
C LYS A 51 4.30 8.17 -5.84
N VAL A 52 4.12 9.41 -6.31
CA VAL A 52 3.76 10.56 -5.45
C VAL A 52 2.44 10.33 -4.72
N SER A 53 1.42 9.84 -5.43
CA SER A 53 0.09 9.58 -4.86
C SER A 53 0.13 8.48 -3.78
N LEU A 54 0.86 7.40 -4.04
CA LEU A 54 1.05 6.30 -3.08
C LEU A 54 1.89 6.74 -1.88
N SER A 55 2.93 7.56 -2.09
CA SER A 55 3.75 8.12 -1.00
C SER A 55 2.91 8.99 -0.05
N ALA A 56 2.04 9.84 -0.59
CA ALA A 56 1.13 10.66 0.21
C ALA A 56 0.15 9.80 1.04
N LEU A 57 -0.42 8.75 0.43
CA LEU A 57 -1.26 7.77 1.15
C LEU A 57 -0.47 7.05 2.25
N TRP A 58 0.76 6.60 1.94
CA TRP A 58 1.61 5.92 2.92
C TRP A 58 1.92 6.83 4.11
N ALA A 59 2.34 8.07 3.87
CA ALA A 59 2.64 9.03 4.93
C ALA A 59 1.40 9.32 5.82
N TYR A 60 0.20 9.35 5.22
CA TYR A 60 -1.02 9.45 5.99
C TYR A 60 -1.25 8.23 6.89
N ILE A 61 -1.09 7.01 6.36
CA ILE A 61 -1.23 5.78 7.14
C ILE A 61 -0.17 5.70 8.23
N ASP A 62 1.07 6.11 7.93
CA ASP A 62 2.18 6.10 8.89
C ASP A 62 1.88 7.00 10.10
N ASN A 63 1.33 8.19 9.87
CA ASN A 63 0.84 9.05 10.94
C ASN A 63 -0.27 8.40 11.79
N VAL A 64 -1.15 7.60 11.18
CA VAL A 64 -2.16 6.82 11.91
C VAL A 64 -1.50 5.69 12.72
N MET A 65 -0.54 4.99 12.13
CA MET A 65 0.24 3.90 12.76
C MET A 65 1.14 4.41 13.89
N GLY A 66 1.59 5.66 13.81
CA GLY A 66 2.27 6.42 14.87
C GLY A 66 1.59 6.32 16.23
N GLN A 67 0.26 6.22 16.24
CA GLN A 67 -0.57 6.19 17.46
C GLN A 67 -0.77 4.78 18.04
N PHE A 68 -0.18 3.76 17.44
CA PHE A 68 -0.26 2.37 17.90
C PHE A 68 1.06 1.95 18.54
N GLY A 69 0.98 1.32 19.71
CA GLY A 69 2.14 0.69 20.34
C GLY A 69 2.62 -0.53 19.57
N GLU A 70 3.83 -0.98 19.88
CA GLU A 70 4.51 -2.08 19.18
C GLU A 70 3.68 -3.37 19.12
N GLY A 71 3.03 -3.75 20.24
CA GLY A 71 2.15 -4.92 20.29
C GLY A 71 0.97 -4.82 19.33
N ASP A 72 0.34 -3.64 19.22
CA ASP A 72 -0.75 -3.42 18.27
C ASP A 72 -0.26 -3.44 16.82
N ARG A 73 0.90 -2.85 16.54
CA ARG A 73 1.51 -2.88 15.20
C ARG A 73 1.84 -4.31 14.78
N SER A 74 2.36 -5.14 15.69
CA SER A 74 2.63 -6.56 15.43
C SER A 74 1.36 -7.34 15.09
N LEU A 75 0.23 -7.06 15.77
CA LEU A 75 -1.07 -7.66 15.45
C LEU A 75 -1.56 -7.26 14.06
N LEU A 76 -1.43 -5.98 13.70
CA LEU A 76 -1.80 -5.46 12.38
C LEU A 76 -0.93 -6.06 11.27
N PHE A 77 0.38 -6.21 11.51
CA PHE A 77 1.32 -6.85 10.59
C PHE A 77 0.95 -8.30 10.30
N LYS A 78 0.73 -9.10 11.36
CA LYS A 78 0.29 -10.51 11.22
C LYS A 78 -1.01 -10.62 10.44
N TYR A 79 -1.97 -9.73 10.69
CA TYR A 79 -3.23 -9.70 9.95
C TYR A 79 -3.06 -9.30 8.47
N ALA A 80 -2.20 -8.33 8.19
CA ALA A 80 -1.94 -7.87 6.84
C ALA A 80 -1.39 -8.98 5.95
N LEU A 81 -0.46 -9.78 6.49
CA LEU A 81 0.26 -10.82 5.77
C LEU A 81 -0.36 -12.23 5.89
N SER A 82 -1.37 -12.43 6.73
CA SER A 82 -1.99 -13.75 6.88
C SER A 82 -2.68 -14.22 5.59
N CYS A 83 -2.60 -15.50 5.25
CA CYS A 83 -3.46 -16.09 4.23
C CYS A 83 -4.90 -16.16 4.77
N GLY A 84 -5.91 -15.71 4.01
CA GLY A 84 -7.32 -15.77 4.44
C GLY A 84 -7.82 -14.65 5.38
N GLY A 85 -6.96 -13.71 5.81
CA GLY A 85 -7.39 -12.55 6.60
C GLY A 85 -7.76 -12.94 8.03
N PHE A 86 -8.97 -12.62 8.49
CA PHE A 86 -9.40 -12.98 9.85
C PHE A 86 -9.50 -14.50 10.06
N ALA A 87 -9.83 -15.27 9.01
CA ALA A 87 -9.86 -16.73 9.09
C ALA A 87 -8.47 -17.34 9.32
N GLY A 88 -7.40 -16.63 8.94
CA GLY A 88 -6.01 -17.04 9.19
C GLY A 88 -5.48 -16.62 10.56
N VAL A 89 -6.30 -16.01 11.43
CA VAL A 89 -5.92 -15.62 12.79
C VAL A 89 -6.72 -16.48 13.77
N GLU A 90 -6.08 -17.52 14.31
CA GLU A 90 -6.74 -18.48 15.20
C GLU A 90 -6.79 -18.01 16.67
N GLY A 91 -7.77 -18.55 17.40
CA GLY A 91 -7.85 -18.54 18.87
C GLY A 91 -8.00 -17.16 19.53
N ALA A 92 -7.38 -17.00 20.71
CA ALA A 92 -7.47 -15.81 21.55
C ALA A 92 -7.00 -14.51 20.85
N THR A 93 -6.14 -14.65 19.85
CA THR A 93 -5.59 -13.54 19.05
C THR A 93 -6.59 -12.90 18.09
N HIS A 94 -7.62 -13.62 17.67
CA HIS A 94 -8.62 -13.12 16.71
C HIS A 94 -9.31 -11.85 17.21
N ASN A 95 -9.79 -11.86 18.46
CA ASN A 95 -10.50 -10.72 19.04
C ASN A 95 -9.57 -9.53 19.31
N ALA A 96 -8.29 -9.77 19.59
CA ALA A 96 -7.28 -8.73 19.71
C ALA A 96 -7.05 -8.05 18.35
N VAL A 97 -6.75 -8.83 17.31
CA VAL A 97 -6.58 -8.33 15.94
C VAL A 97 -7.81 -7.56 15.48
N ARG A 98 -9.02 -8.10 15.63
CA ARG A 98 -10.26 -7.43 15.20
C ARG A 98 -10.43 -6.08 15.90
N ARG A 99 -10.22 -6.00 17.21
CA ARG A 99 -10.29 -4.72 17.95
C ARG A 99 -9.25 -3.73 17.46
N THR A 100 -8.02 -4.18 17.19
CA THR A 100 -6.95 -3.31 16.70
C THR A 100 -7.22 -2.81 15.28
N VAL A 101 -7.71 -3.67 14.37
CA VAL A 101 -8.12 -3.27 13.01
C VAL A 101 -9.27 -2.26 13.04
N VAL A 102 -10.28 -2.46 13.89
CA VAL A 102 -11.38 -1.48 14.05
C VAL A 102 -10.86 -0.15 14.58
N ARG A 103 -9.97 -0.15 15.57
CA ARG A 103 -9.32 1.09 16.07
C ARG A 103 -8.54 1.79 14.97
N PHE A 104 -7.81 1.04 14.15
CA PHE A 104 -7.07 1.57 13.00
C PHE A 104 -8.02 2.26 12.00
N MET A 105 -9.07 1.56 11.55
CA MET A 105 -10.04 2.13 10.61
C MET A 105 -10.77 3.35 11.18
N ARG A 106 -11.07 3.37 12.48
CA ARG A 106 -11.68 4.53 13.16
C ARG A 106 -10.78 5.75 13.22
N ARG A 107 -9.46 5.57 13.20
CA ARG A 107 -8.47 6.66 13.16
C ARG A 107 -8.16 7.08 11.73
N ALA A 108 -8.21 6.16 10.79
CA ALA A 108 -8.02 6.39 9.36
C ALA A 108 -9.26 7.00 8.66
N ARG A 109 -9.92 8.00 9.27
CA ARG A 109 -11.19 8.55 8.77
C ARG A 109 -11.07 9.30 7.44
N ARG A 110 -9.88 9.79 7.14
CA ARG A 110 -9.59 10.61 5.95
C ARG A 110 -9.09 9.78 4.77
N LEU A 111 -9.20 8.45 4.82
CA LEU A 111 -8.85 7.59 3.68
C LEU A 111 -9.63 7.97 2.41
N GLY A 112 -10.85 8.51 2.55
CA GLY A 112 -11.64 8.99 1.42
C GLY A 112 -10.95 10.09 0.60
N ASP A 113 -10.14 10.93 1.24
CA ASP A 113 -9.37 12.00 0.59
C ASP A 113 -8.30 11.43 -0.38
N TYR A 114 -7.98 10.14 -0.26
CA TYR A 114 -6.95 9.44 -1.04
C TYR A 114 -7.55 8.42 -2.03
N ALA A 115 -8.80 8.60 -2.47
CA ALA A 115 -9.49 7.66 -3.36
C ALA A 115 -8.68 7.27 -4.61
N GLY A 116 -7.98 8.23 -5.23
CA GLY A 116 -7.09 7.96 -6.37
C GLY A 116 -5.92 7.04 -6.01
N ALA A 117 -5.24 7.30 -4.90
CA ALA A 117 -4.15 6.44 -4.43
C ALA A 117 -4.66 5.04 -4.03
N LEU A 118 -5.85 4.94 -3.42
CA LEU A 118 -6.47 3.66 -3.08
C LEU A 118 -6.76 2.80 -4.31
N ALA A 119 -7.12 3.40 -5.45
CA ALA A 119 -7.27 2.68 -6.71
C ALA A 119 -5.92 2.14 -7.23
N LEU A 120 -4.84 2.92 -7.08
CA LEU A 120 -3.49 2.49 -7.46
C LEU A 120 -2.96 1.33 -6.61
N VAL A 121 -3.30 1.30 -5.31
CA VAL A 121 -2.91 0.21 -4.41
C VAL A 121 -3.31 -1.15 -4.96
N ASP A 122 -4.51 -1.28 -5.55
CA ASP A 122 -4.99 -2.53 -6.12
C ASP A 122 -4.16 -2.98 -7.34
N GLY A 123 -3.68 -2.02 -8.16
CA GLY A 123 -2.82 -2.30 -9.30
C GLY A 123 -1.40 -2.70 -8.91
N TYR A 124 -0.81 -2.01 -7.93
CA TYR A 124 0.59 -2.22 -7.58
C TYR A 124 0.84 -3.27 -6.49
N CYS A 125 -0.13 -3.53 -5.60
CA CYS A 125 -0.02 -4.65 -4.65
C CYS A 125 -0.02 -6.03 -5.35
N ALA A 126 -0.38 -6.11 -6.63
CA ALA A 126 -0.27 -7.33 -7.41
C ALA A 126 1.19 -7.71 -7.73
N PHE A 127 2.13 -6.76 -7.63
CA PHE A 127 3.56 -7.01 -7.79
C PHE A 127 4.24 -7.59 -6.54
N LEU A 128 3.49 -7.76 -5.44
CA LEU A 128 3.94 -8.29 -4.14
C LEU A 128 3.38 -9.68 -3.82
#